data_AF-A0A4Q7XXS6-F1
#
_entry.id   AF-A0A4Q7XXS6-F1
#
_cell.length_a   1.000
_cell.length_b   1.000
_cell.length_c   1.000
_cell.angle_alpha   90.00
_cell.angle_beta   90.00
_cell.angle_gamma   90.00
#
_symmetry.space_group_name_H-M   'P 1'
#
loop_
_entity.id
_entity.type
_entity.pdbx_description
1 polymer ?
#
loop_
_entity_poly.entity_id
_entity_poly.type
_entity_poly.pdbx_seq_one_letter_code
_entity_poly.pdbx_strand_id
1 'polypeptide(L)'
;MTTATALAPAVIFDVDGTLCDVSDIRHLTKGPGGFTAFHAASINCPPHQDVVDAARQARAEGLAVLIMTGRDRRWERLTSMWLAMHDVPSDGLWMRGRGDYRPDYVIKRELLRSARNRYQVVRAWDDNPNVIRLWEQEGIPVTVVPGWEDET
;
A
#
# COMPACT_ATOMS: atom_id res chain seq x y z
N MET A 1 -8.38 -12.46 35.63
CA MET A 1 -8.54 -12.93 34.25
C MET A 1 -8.48 -11.71 33.36
N THR A 2 -7.36 -11.49 32.68
CA THR A 2 -7.23 -10.39 31.72
C THR A 2 -7.84 -10.89 30.41
N THR A 3 -9.01 -10.40 30.04
CA THR A 3 -9.57 -10.64 28.72
C THR A 3 -8.60 -10.04 27.71
N ALA A 4 -7.96 -10.90 26.90
CA ALA A 4 -7.21 -10.44 25.74
C ALA A 4 -8.19 -9.62 24.89
N THR A 5 -7.93 -8.33 24.75
CA THR A 5 -8.74 -7.47 23.88
C THR A 5 -8.50 -7.96 22.45
N ALA A 6 -9.57 -8.29 21.73
CA ALA A 6 -9.47 -8.67 20.32
C ALA A 6 -8.82 -7.53 19.53
N LEU A 7 -7.88 -7.87 18.64
CA LEU A 7 -7.20 -6.87 17.80
C LEU A 7 -8.22 -6.19 16.88
N ALA A 8 -8.04 -4.89 16.63
CA ALA A 8 -8.92 -4.15 15.73
C ALA A 8 -8.84 -4.74 14.30
N PRO A 9 -9.98 -4.99 13.63
CA PRO A 9 -9.99 -5.47 12.26
C PRO A 9 -9.46 -4.38 11.32
N ALA A 10 -8.74 -4.78 10.28
CA ALA A 10 -8.03 -3.84 9.40
C ALA A 10 -8.00 -4.27 7.94
N VAL A 11 -7.96 -3.28 7.04
CA VAL A 11 -7.81 -3.45 5.59
C VAL A 11 -6.49 -2.83 5.15
N ILE A 12 -5.72 -3.57 4.35
CA ILE A 12 -4.48 -3.09 3.74
C ILE A 12 -4.80 -2.44 2.39
N PHE A 13 -4.16 -1.31 2.10
CA PHE A 13 -4.16 -0.67 0.79
C PHE A 13 -2.73 -0.41 0.35
N ASP A 14 -2.36 -0.92 -0.82
CA ASP A 14 -1.15 -0.51 -1.52
C ASP A 14 -1.27 0.92 -2.10
N VAL A 15 -0.12 1.54 -2.43
CA VAL A 15 -0.07 2.90 -2.98
C VAL A 15 0.12 2.89 -4.50
N ASP A 16 1.26 2.45 -5.02
CA ASP A 16 1.66 2.71 -6.40
C ASP A 16 0.98 1.73 -7.37
N GLY A 17 0.03 2.21 -8.16
CA GLY A 17 -0.81 1.38 -9.04
C GLY A 17 -2.08 0.88 -8.36
N THR A 18 -2.24 1.14 -7.06
CA THR A 18 -3.41 0.77 -6.25
C THR A 18 -4.21 2.00 -5.81
N LEU A 19 -3.76 2.76 -4.81
CA LEU A 19 -4.41 4.04 -4.46
C LEU A 19 -4.06 5.15 -5.45
N CYS A 20 -2.79 5.20 -5.86
CA CYS A 20 -2.20 6.23 -6.68
C CYS A 20 -2.02 5.69 -8.10
N ASP A 21 -2.66 6.32 -9.09
CA ASP A 21 -2.50 5.94 -10.49
C ASP A 21 -1.16 6.46 -11.01
N VAL A 22 -0.22 5.53 -11.13
CA VAL A 22 1.16 5.81 -11.58
C VAL A 22 1.38 5.43 -13.05
N SER A 23 0.33 5.07 -13.79
CA SER A 23 0.43 4.57 -15.17
C SER A 23 1.24 5.53 -16.06
N ASP A 24 0.92 6.81 -16.03
CA ASP A 24 1.59 7.85 -16.81
C ASP A 24 3.08 8.03 -16.48
N ILE A 25 3.52 7.61 -15.28
CA ILE A 25 4.90 7.82 -14.82
C ILE A 25 5.70 6.53 -14.67
N ARG A 26 5.10 5.34 -14.87
CA ARG A 26 5.80 4.05 -14.71
C ARG A 26 7.08 3.96 -15.52
N HIS A 27 7.09 4.54 -16.72
CA HIS A 27 8.25 4.60 -17.61
C HIS A 27 9.48 5.28 -16.97
N LEU A 28 9.31 6.16 -15.98
CA LEU A 28 10.40 6.82 -15.26
C LEU A 28 11.27 5.85 -14.46
N THR A 29 10.74 4.69 -14.06
CA THR A 29 11.50 3.67 -13.30
C THR A 29 12.70 3.15 -14.09
N LYS A 30 12.59 3.10 -15.43
CA LYS A 30 13.64 2.66 -16.37
C LYS A 30 14.40 3.84 -17.00
N GLY A 31 13.97 5.08 -16.76
CA GLY A 31 14.54 6.30 -17.35
C GLY A 31 15.60 6.99 -16.49
N PRO A 32 16.10 8.16 -16.92
CA PRO A 32 17.03 8.97 -16.13
C PRO A 32 16.49 9.28 -14.73
N GLY A 33 17.28 9.01 -13.69
CA GLY A 33 16.87 9.16 -12.28
C GLY A 33 16.06 7.99 -11.72
N GLY A 34 15.57 7.08 -12.57
CA GLY A 34 14.92 5.82 -12.19
C GLY A 34 13.80 5.99 -11.15
N PHE A 35 13.80 5.11 -10.15
CA PHE A 35 12.86 5.20 -9.02
C PHE A 35 12.89 6.54 -8.27
N THR A 36 13.98 7.32 -8.34
CA THR A 36 13.98 8.66 -7.73
C THR A 36 13.08 9.62 -8.49
N ALA A 37 13.18 9.63 -9.82
CA ALA A 37 12.33 10.44 -10.69
C ALA A 37 10.85 10.00 -10.59
N PHE A 38 10.60 8.69 -10.62
CA PHE A 38 9.27 8.10 -10.44
C PHE A 38 8.58 8.58 -9.15
N HIS A 39 9.19 8.36 -7.98
CA HIS A 39 8.54 8.73 -6.72
C HIS A 39 8.41 10.26 -6.55
N ALA A 40 9.34 11.04 -7.07
CA ALA A 40 9.21 12.50 -7.05
C ALA A 40 8.01 12.97 -7.88
N ALA A 41 7.80 12.38 -9.07
CA ALA A 41 6.67 12.69 -9.94
C ALA A 41 5.31 12.25 -9.36
N SER A 42 5.31 11.17 -8.56
CA SER A 42 4.10 10.56 -8.00
C SER A 42 3.22 11.50 -7.15
N ILE A 43 3.76 12.62 -6.69
CA ILE A 43 2.96 13.60 -5.95
C ILE A 43 1.82 14.22 -6.79
N ASN A 44 1.98 14.23 -8.12
CA ASN A 44 1.01 14.80 -9.06
C ASN A 44 0.11 13.72 -9.71
N CYS A 45 0.30 12.46 -9.35
CA CYS A 45 -0.50 11.36 -9.87
C CYS A 45 -1.94 11.43 -9.35
N PRO A 46 -2.95 11.18 -10.20
CA PRO A 46 -4.34 11.13 -9.75
C PRO A 46 -4.59 9.88 -8.88
N PRO A 47 -5.65 9.88 -8.08
CA PRO A 47 -6.06 8.69 -7.34
C PRO A 47 -6.87 7.73 -8.23
N HIS A 48 -6.80 6.43 -7.96
CA HIS A 48 -7.87 5.51 -8.32
C HIS A 48 -9.04 5.74 -7.36
N GLN A 49 -10.05 6.49 -7.82
CA GLN A 49 -11.09 7.03 -6.96
C GLN A 49 -11.91 5.93 -6.26
N ASP A 50 -12.14 4.80 -6.93
CA ASP A 50 -12.83 3.62 -6.39
C ASP A 50 -12.07 3.00 -5.21
N VAL A 51 -10.73 2.96 -5.27
CA VAL A 51 -9.88 2.45 -4.18
C VAL A 51 -9.85 3.44 -3.01
N VAL A 52 -9.79 4.74 -3.28
CA VAL A 52 -9.89 5.78 -2.25
C VAL A 52 -11.24 5.70 -1.53
N ASP A 53 -12.33 5.52 -2.26
CA ASP A 53 -13.66 5.37 -1.68
C ASP A 53 -13.79 4.07 -0.87
N ALA A 54 -13.15 2.98 -1.30
CA ALA A 54 -13.06 1.76 -0.51
C ALA A 54 -12.30 1.96 0.81
N ALA A 55 -11.23 2.77 0.83
CA ALA A 55 -10.52 3.11 2.07
C ALA A 55 -11.39 3.94 3.02
N ARG A 56 -12.13 4.92 2.49
CA ARG A 56 -13.10 5.72 3.26
C ARG A 56 -14.23 4.85 3.82
N GLN A 57 -14.76 3.93 3.01
CA GLN A 57 -15.81 3.00 3.42
C GLN A 57 -15.31 2.07 4.54
N ALA A 58 -14.10 1.51 4.41
CA ALA A 58 -13.50 0.69 5.46
C ALA A 58 -13.40 1.45 6.79
N ARG A 59 -12.96 2.72 6.75
CA ARG A 59 -12.95 3.60 7.93
C ARG A 59 -14.36 3.80 8.51
N ALA A 60 -15.35 4.05 7.67
CA ALA A 60 -16.74 4.25 8.11
C ALA A 60 -17.35 3.00 8.77
N GLU A 61 -16.90 1.81 8.35
CA GLU A 61 -17.27 0.52 8.94
C GLU A 61 -16.51 0.19 10.24
N GLY A 62 -15.63 1.10 10.70
CA GLY A 62 -14.83 0.91 11.90
C GLY A 62 -13.61 0.00 11.72
N LEU A 63 -13.23 -0.28 10.47
CA LEU A 63 -12.00 -1.00 10.14
C LEU A 63 -10.81 -0.02 10.13
N ALA A 64 -9.69 -0.44 10.69
CA ALA A 64 -8.44 0.32 10.58
C ALA A 64 -7.92 0.28 9.13
N VAL A 65 -7.49 1.43 8.61
CA VAL A 65 -6.97 1.57 7.25
C VAL A 65 -5.44 1.59 7.30
N LEU A 66 -4.83 0.51 6.82
CA LEU A 66 -3.37 0.35 6.82
C LEU A 66 -2.83 0.61 5.42
N ILE A 67 -2.06 1.68 5.26
CA ILE A 67 -1.36 1.96 4.00
C ILE A 67 -0.05 1.16 4.03
N MET A 68 0.15 0.26 3.07
CA MET A 68 1.34 -0.59 3.02
C MET A 68 2.00 -0.51 1.64
N THR A 69 3.19 0.08 1.57
CA THR A 69 3.80 0.46 0.29
C THR A 69 5.25 0.00 0.16
N GLY A 70 5.62 -0.37 -1.06
CA GLY A 70 6.99 -0.63 -1.48
C GLY A 70 7.88 0.62 -1.56
N ARG A 71 7.34 1.83 -1.39
CA ARG A 71 8.15 3.06 -1.38
C ARG A 71 9.18 3.03 -0.26
N ASP A 72 10.44 3.33 -0.57
CA ASP A 72 11.48 3.56 0.42
C ASP A 72 11.04 4.67 1.40
N ARG A 73 11.23 4.44 2.69
CA ARG A 73 10.84 5.38 3.76
C ARG A 73 11.39 6.80 3.61
N ARG A 74 12.40 7.04 2.78
CA ARG A 74 12.82 8.40 2.39
C ARG A 74 11.68 9.23 1.76
N TRP A 75 10.67 8.57 1.18
CA TRP A 75 9.50 9.19 0.56
C TRP A 75 8.31 9.37 1.50
N GLU A 76 8.44 9.02 2.78
CA GLU A 76 7.34 9.07 3.77
C GLU A 76 6.59 10.41 3.74
N ARG A 77 7.32 11.54 3.77
CA ARG A 77 6.70 12.88 3.72
C ARG A 77 5.89 13.11 2.45
N LEU A 78 6.40 12.69 1.29
CA LEU A 78 5.71 12.86 0.01
C LEU A 78 4.46 11.99 -0.03
N THR A 79 4.57 10.71 0.36
CA THR A 79 3.44 9.79 0.42
C THR A 79 2.36 10.29 1.39
N SER A 80 2.72 10.73 2.59
CA SER A 80 1.76 11.30 3.55
C SER A 80 1.07 12.55 3.01
N MET A 81 1.79 13.42 2.29
CA MET A 81 1.20 14.60 1.66
C MET A 81 0.20 14.20 0.57
N TRP A 82 0.54 13.22 -0.27
CA TRP A 82 -0.37 12.69 -1.30
C TRP A 82 -1.65 12.12 -0.67
N LEU A 83 -1.52 11.27 0.36
CA LEU A 83 -2.68 10.71 1.08
C LEU A 83 -3.59 11.81 1.65
N ALA A 84 -3.01 12.87 2.23
CA ALA A 84 -3.77 13.98 2.78
C ALA A 84 -4.46 14.82 1.70
N MET A 85 -3.79 15.10 0.57
CA MET A 85 -4.38 15.85 -0.55
C MET A 85 -5.60 15.14 -1.15
N HIS A 86 -5.60 13.81 -1.13
CA HIS A 86 -6.70 12.99 -1.65
C HIS A 86 -7.66 12.48 -0.57
N ASP A 87 -7.55 12.97 0.67
CA ASP A 87 -8.41 12.60 1.79
C ASP A 87 -8.54 11.07 1.96
N VAL A 88 -7.39 10.40 1.94
CA VAL A 88 -7.27 8.96 2.20
C VAL A 88 -7.06 8.75 3.70
N PRO A 89 -7.96 8.05 4.40
CA PRO A 89 -7.76 7.74 5.82
C PRO A 89 -6.53 6.84 6.01
N SER A 90 -5.79 7.03 7.10
CA SER A 90 -4.63 6.20 7.43
C SER A 90 -4.49 6.05 8.94
N ASP A 91 -4.63 4.82 9.44
CA ASP A 91 -4.31 4.43 10.83
C ASP A 91 -2.86 3.96 10.98
N GLY A 92 -2.18 3.75 9.86
CA GLY A 92 -0.75 3.46 9.82
C GLY A 92 -0.19 3.51 8.40
N LEU A 93 1.02 4.04 8.27
CA LEU A 93 1.82 4.04 7.05
C LEU A 93 3.01 3.08 7.22
N TRP A 94 2.94 1.94 6.55
CA TRP A 94 3.92 0.86 6.60
C TRP A 94 4.74 0.88 5.32
N MET A 95 6.04 1.14 5.45
CA MET A 95 6.91 1.40 4.31
C MET A 95 8.14 0.51 4.33
N ARG A 96 8.72 0.30 3.15
CA ARG A 96 10.04 -0.29 2.96
C ARG A 96 11.11 0.49 3.72
N GLY A 97 12.01 -0.24 4.40
CA GLY A 97 13.17 0.34 5.06
C GLY A 97 14.08 1.10 4.10
N ARG A 98 14.79 2.12 4.60
CA ARG A 98 15.71 2.91 3.76
C ARG A 98 16.81 2.03 3.17
N GLY A 99 17.01 2.10 1.85
CA GLY A 99 18.06 1.37 1.14
C GLY A 99 17.81 -0.13 1.01
N ASP A 100 16.60 -0.61 1.26
CA ASP A 100 16.25 -2.01 1.08
C ASP A 100 15.76 -2.27 -0.34
N TYR A 101 16.50 -3.03 -1.13
CA TYR A 101 16.18 -3.32 -2.54
C TYR A 101 15.59 -4.71 -2.76
N ARG A 102 15.22 -5.44 -1.70
CA ARG A 102 14.61 -6.77 -1.83
C ARG A 102 13.24 -6.69 -2.55
N PRO A 103 12.78 -7.77 -3.19
CA PRO A 103 11.49 -7.77 -3.87
C PRO A 103 10.32 -7.36 -2.96
N ASP A 104 9.30 -6.73 -3.54
CA ASP A 104 8.24 -6.09 -2.76
C ASP A 104 7.46 -7.06 -1.86
N TYR A 105 7.17 -8.26 -2.35
CA TYR A 105 6.52 -9.31 -1.56
C TYR A 105 7.34 -9.76 -0.34
N VAL A 106 8.68 -9.63 -0.37
CA VAL A 106 9.53 -9.93 0.79
C VAL A 106 9.32 -8.87 1.87
N ILE A 107 9.35 -7.60 1.47
CA ILE A 107 9.14 -6.46 2.38
C ILE A 107 7.74 -6.47 2.97
N LYS A 108 6.72 -6.59 2.11
CA LYS A 108 5.32 -6.59 2.54
C LYS A 108 4.99 -7.77 3.46
N ARG A 109 5.66 -8.92 3.33
CA ARG A 109 5.55 -10.03 4.30
C ARG A 109 6.07 -9.65 5.69
N GLU A 110 7.21 -8.95 5.77
CA GLU A 110 7.77 -8.48 7.05
C GLU A 110 6.91 -7.38 7.68
N LEU A 111 6.39 -6.45 6.87
CA LEU A 111 5.45 -5.42 7.31
C LEU A 111 4.14 -6.03 7.82
N LEU A 112 3.58 -7.02 7.10
CA LEU A 112 2.38 -7.74 7.52
C LEU A 112 2.56 -8.43 8.88
N ARG A 113 3.70 -9.12 9.09
CA ARG A 113 4.01 -9.75 10.38
C ARG A 113 3.98 -8.72 11.51
N SER A 114 4.54 -7.54 11.27
CA SER A 114 4.55 -6.45 12.25
C SER A 114 3.15 -5.85 12.47
N ALA A 115 2.34 -5.72 11.41
CA ALA A 115 0.97 -5.23 11.48
C ALA A 115 0.06 -6.18 12.26
N ARG A 116 0.22 -7.50 12.09
CA ARG A 116 -0.56 -8.53 12.80
C ARG A 116 -0.36 -8.55 14.32
N ASN A 117 0.69 -7.91 14.83
CA ASN A 117 0.86 -7.71 16.27
C ASN A 117 -0.13 -6.68 16.85
N ARG A 118 -0.74 -5.85 16.00
CA ARG A 118 -1.61 -4.72 16.39
C ARG A 118 -3.01 -4.80 15.79
N TYR A 119 -3.18 -5.51 14.68
CA TYR A 119 -4.41 -5.55 13.90
C TYR A 119 -4.75 -6.96 13.45
N GLN A 120 -6.05 -7.25 13.35
CA GLN A 120 -6.54 -8.40 12.61
C GLN A 120 -6.75 -8.00 11.15
N VAL A 121 -5.80 -8.32 10.27
CA VAL A 121 -5.92 -8.00 8.85
C VAL A 121 -6.97 -8.91 8.19
N VAL A 122 -8.03 -8.32 7.63
CA VAL A 122 -9.18 -9.05 7.06
C VAL A 122 -9.27 -8.97 5.54
N ARG A 123 -8.63 -7.98 4.91
CA ARG A 123 -8.64 -7.78 3.44
C ARG A 123 -7.44 -6.95 2.99
N ALA A 124 -7.06 -7.08 1.72
CA ALA A 124 -6.06 -6.23 1.07
C ALA A 124 -6.55 -5.71 -0.29
N TRP A 125 -5.98 -4.59 -0.74
CA TRP A 125 -6.07 -4.05 -2.10
C TRP A 125 -4.66 -3.89 -2.64
N ASP A 126 -4.38 -4.46 -3.81
CA ASP A 126 -3.05 -4.48 -4.44
C ASP A 126 -3.18 -4.74 -5.94
N ASP A 127 -2.27 -4.20 -6.75
CA ASP A 127 -2.19 -4.42 -8.19
C ASP A 127 -1.09 -5.42 -8.58
N ASN A 128 -0.06 -5.58 -7.74
CA ASN A 128 1.12 -6.39 -8.07
C ASN A 128 0.87 -7.91 -7.95
N PRO A 129 0.96 -8.69 -9.03
CA PRO A 129 0.70 -10.13 -9.01
C PRO A 129 1.56 -10.92 -8.02
N ASN A 130 2.80 -10.48 -7.75
CA ASN A 130 3.67 -11.12 -6.77
C ASN A 130 3.20 -10.88 -5.33
N VAL A 131 2.64 -9.70 -5.07
CA VAL A 131 2.13 -9.31 -3.76
C VAL A 131 0.71 -9.87 -3.54
N ILE A 132 -0.11 -9.91 -4.59
CA ILE A 132 -1.40 -10.62 -4.60
C ILE A 132 -1.20 -12.09 -4.19
N ARG A 133 -0.23 -12.79 -4.81
CA ARG A 133 0.15 -14.16 -4.40
C ARG A 133 0.59 -14.25 -2.95
N LEU A 134 1.28 -13.23 -2.42
CA LEU A 134 1.61 -13.16 -1.00
C LEU A 134 0.35 -13.09 -0.14
N TRP A 135 -0.62 -12.24 -0.47
CA TRP A 135 -1.86 -12.10 0.29
C TRP A 135 -2.67 -13.40 0.30
N GLU A 136 -2.78 -14.07 -0.86
CA GLU A 136 -3.43 -15.37 -0.98
C GLU A 136 -2.74 -16.43 -0.11
N GLN A 137 -1.40 -16.51 -0.13
CA GLN A 137 -0.61 -17.42 0.71
C GLN A 137 -0.81 -17.16 2.21
N GLU A 138 -1.03 -15.91 2.59
CA GLU A 138 -1.25 -15.48 3.96
C GLU A 138 -2.73 -15.59 4.39
N GLY A 139 -3.60 -16.13 3.52
CA GLY A 139 -5.03 -16.31 3.77
C GLY A 139 -5.83 -15.01 3.83
N ILE A 140 -5.33 -13.94 3.18
CA ILE A 140 -5.97 -12.63 3.15
C ILE A 140 -6.73 -12.47 1.84
N PRO A 141 -8.06 -12.32 1.85
CA PRO A 141 -8.82 -11.95 0.67
C PRO A 141 -8.28 -10.65 0.07
N VAL A 142 -8.00 -10.65 -1.22
CA VAL A 142 -7.44 -9.50 -1.94
C VAL A 142 -8.38 -9.05 -3.04
N THR A 143 -8.59 -7.74 -3.14
CA THR A 143 -9.16 -7.11 -4.32
C THR A 143 -8.02 -6.66 -5.22
N VAL A 144 -7.98 -7.24 -6.41
CA VAL A 144 -6.99 -6.92 -7.43
C VAL A 144 -7.37 -5.62 -8.10
N VAL A 145 -6.49 -4.63 -8.04
CA VAL A 145 -6.63 -3.39 -8.82
C VAL A 145 -6.00 -3.63 -10.20
N PRO A 146 -6.76 -3.47 -11.31
CA PRO A 146 -6.23 -3.70 -12.65
C PRO A 146 -5.22 -2.62 -13.06
N GLY A 147 -4.42 -2.88 -14.08
CA GLY A 147 -3.43 -1.92 -14.60
C GLY A 147 -1.97 -2.28 -14.33
N TRP A 148 -1.70 -3.46 -13.76
CA TRP A 148 -0.35 -4.00 -13.72
C TRP A 148 0.13 -4.38 -15.12
N GLU A 149 1.03 -3.57 -15.68
CA GLU A 149 1.79 -3.94 -16.87
C GLU A 149 3.01 -4.76 -16.44
N ASP A 150 3.18 -5.93 -17.04
CA ASP A 150 4.35 -6.79 -16.78
C ASP A 150 5.63 -5.98 -17.01
N GLU A 151 6.49 -5.96 -15.99
CA GLU A 151 7.86 -5.45 -16.10
C GLU A 151 8.67 -6.38 -17.03
N THR A 152 8.42 -6.29 -18.34
CA THR A 152 9.28 -6.88 -19.38
C THR A 152 10.56 -6.09 -19.57
#